data_AF-M2S1K3-F1
#
_entry.id   AF-M2S1K3-F1
#
_cell.length_a   1.000
_cell.length_b   1.000
_cell.length_c   1.000
_cell.angle_alpha   90.00
_cell.angle_beta   90.00
_cell.angle_gamma   90.00
#
_symmetry.space_group_name_H-M   'P 1'
#
loop_
_entity.id
_entity.type
_entity.pdbx_description
1 polymer ?
#
loop_
_entity_poly.entity_id
_entity_poly.type
_entity_poly.pdbx_seq_one_letter_code
_entity_poly.pdbx_strand_id
1 'polypeptide(L)'
;LKQVIPEKEVEVGLKLLQPIEQQFISITDSFEPINDPKQDGVYITKSYDATSHFETTVEDCLEMYTTITGKKLEMKGPNETSQ
;
A
#
# COMPACT_ATOMS: atom_id res chain seq x y z
N LEU A 1 23.86 9.85 -17.07
CA LEU A 1 22.65 9.55 -16.29
C LEU A 1 22.75 10.36 -15.00
N LYS A 2 21.76 11.21 -14.67
CA LYS A 2 21.78 11.95 -13.40
C LYS A 2 21.66 10.93 -12.27
N GLN A 3 22.61 10.92 -11.35
CA GLN A 3 22.52 10.11 -10.14
C GLN A 3 21.45 10.72 -9.24
N VAL A 4 20.36 9.99 -9.01
CA VAL A 4 19.32 10.35 -8.04
C VAL A 4 19.84 9.98 -6.65
N ILE A 5 19.70 10.89 -5.70
CA ILE A 5 20.06 10.68 -4.28
C ILE A 5 18.75 10.82 -3.50
N PRO A 6 18.05 9.71 -3.19
CA PRO A 6 16.69 9.73 -2.62
C PRO A 6 16.55 10.62 -1.38
N GLU A 7 17.58 10.67 -0.54
CA GLU A 7 17.59 11.46 0.69
C GLU A 7 17.45 12.97 0.45
N LYS A 8 17.88 13.46 -0.71
CA LYS A 8 17.77 14.88 -1.06
C LYS A 8 16.33 15.29 -1.36
N GLU A 9 15.48 14.35 -1.76
CA GLU A 9 14.08 14.65 -2.11
C GLU A 9 13.26 15.04 -0.86
N VAL A 10 13.66 14.55 0.31
CA VAL A 10 12.99 14.82 1.60
C VAL A 10 13.68 15.91 2.45
N GLU A 11 14.74 16.55 1.93
CA GLU A 11 15.55 17.53 2.68
C GLU A 11 14.74 18.69 3.24
N VAL A 12 13.72 19.15 2.51
CA VAL A 12 12.83 20.25 2.94
C VAL A 12 12.07 19.87 4.21
N GLY A 13 11.60 18.63 4.32
CA GLY A 13 10.94 18.12 5.54
C GLY A 13 11.91 17.95 6.70
N LEU A 14 13.10 17.41 6.45
CA LEU A 14 14.13 17.20 7.48
C LEU A 14 14.64 18.50 8.11
N LYS A 15 14.68 19.60 7.34
CA LYS A 15 15.03 20.94 7.86
C LYS A 15 14.05 21.44 8.91
N LEU A 16 12.77 21.05 8.82
CA LEU A 16 11.74 21.45 9.78
C LEU A 16 11.85 20.70 11.13
N LEU A 17 12.58 19.58 11.16
CA LEU A 17 12.65 18.67 12.31
C LEU A 17 13.95 18.83 13.13
N GLN A 18 14.78 19.84 12.84
CA GLN A 18 16.06 20.04 13.54
C GLN A 18 15.86 20.53 14.99
N PRO A 19 16.73 20.12 15.94
CA PRO A 19 17.85 19.18 15.77
C PRO A 19 17.40 17.71 15.76
N ILE A 20 17.97 16.90 14.85
CA ILE A 20 17.73 15.45 14.78
C ILE A 20 18.84 14.71 15.54
N GLU A 21 18.47 13.91 16.54
CA GLU A 21 19.44 13.10 17.30
C GLU A 21 19.96 11.91 16.49
N GLN A 22 19.06 11.20 15.80
CA GLN A 22 19.40 10.07 14.95
C GLN A 22 18.42 9.96 13.76
N GLN A 23 18.94 9.58 12.61
CA GLN A 23 18.17 9.35 11.38
C GLN A 23 18.39 7.92 10.88
N PHE A 24 17.31 7.25 10.51
CA PHE A 24 17.33 5.93 9.89
C PHE A 24 16.71 6.02 8.50
N ILE A 25 17.43 5.56 7.48
CA ILE A 25 17.02 5.66 6.08
C ILE A 25 16.85 4.25 5.54
N SER A 26 15.69 3.99 4.94
CA SER A 26 15.38 2.72 4.27
C SER A 26 14.83 3.03 2.89
N ILE A 27 15.38 2.37 1.88
CA ILE A 27 14.92 2.43 0.50
C ILE A 27 14.45 1.02 0.15
N THR A 28 13.22 0.92 -0.35
CA THR A 28 12.58 -0.35 -0.69
C THR A 28 11.96 -0.26 -2.07
N ASP A 29 12.12 -1.32 -2.85
CA ASP A 29 11.44 -1.45 -4.14
C ASP A 29 9.95 -1.71 -3.91
N SER A 30 9.11 -1.14 -4.79
CA SER A 30 7.67 -1.39 -4.81
C SER A 30 7.32 -2.30 -5.99
N PHE A 31 6.47 -3.29 -5.73
CA PHE A 31 6.02 -4.29 -6.69
C PHE A 31 4.50 -4.33 -6.81
N GLU A 32 4.04 -4.75 -7.99
CA GLU A 32 2.63 -5.04 -8.31
C GLU A 32 2.51 -6.42 -9.00
N PRO A 33 1.37 -7.12 -8.84
CA PRO A 33 1.16 -8.41 -9.48
C PRO A 33 1.06 -8.26 -11.01
N ILE A 34 1.71 -9.18 -11.74
CA ILE A 34 1.64 -9.27 -13.21
C ILE A 34 0.91 -10.53 -13.69
N ASN A 35 0.52 -11.42 -12.76
CA ASN A 35 -0.12 -12.68 -13.08
C ASN A 35 -1.63 -12.50 -13.33
N ASP A 36 -2.26 -13.49 -13.98
CA ASP A 36 -3.72 -13.56 -14.09
C ASP A 36 -4.26 -14.49 -12.99
N PRO A 37 -4.81 -13.95 -11.89
CA PRO A 37 -5.28 -14.74 -10.76
C PRO A 37 -6.42 -15.70 -11.12
N LYS A 38 -7.12 -15.48 -12.24
CA LYS A 38 -8.18 -16.38 -12.72
C LYS A 38 -7.62 -17.65 -13.37
N GLN A 39 -6.38 -17.60 -13.86
CA GLN A 39 -5.73 -18.72 -14.53
C GLN A 39 -4.95 -19.59 -13.54
N ASP A 40 -4.24 -18.96 -12.59
CA ASP A 40 -3.36 -19.66 -11.66
C ASP A 40 -3.92 -19.81 -10.24
N GLY A 41 -4.98 -19.07 -9.89
CA GLY A 41 -5.56 -19.06 -8.55
C GLY A 41 -4.66 -18.42 -7.49
N VAL A 42 -3.64 -17.67 -7.90
CA VAL A 42 -2.67 -17.02 -7.02
C VAL A 42 -2.99 -15.53 -6.92
N TYR A 43 -3.35 -15.08 -5.71
CA TYR A 43 -3.74 -13.69 -5.45
C TYR A 43 -2.64 -13.01 -4.64
N ILE A 44 -2.06 -11.94 -5.20
CA ILE A 44 -0.91 -11.23 -4.64
C ILE A 44 -1.27 -9.76 -4.51
N THR A 45 -0.99 -9.16 -3.36
CA THR A 45 -1.22 -7.73 -3.08
C THR A 45 -0.11 -6.86 -3.66
N LYS A 46 -0.41 -5.57 -3.85
CA LYS A 46 0.60 -4.57 -4.18
C LYS A 46 1.48 -4.29 -2.95
N SER A 47 2.68 -3.75 -3.17
CA SER A 47 3.51 -3.21 -2.08
C SER A 47 2.86 -1.97 -1.47
N TYR A 48 3.13 -1.69 -0.20
CA TYR A 48 2.73 -0.41 0.41
C TYR A 48 3.38 0.76 -0.35
N ASP A 49 2.59 1.79 -0.62
CA ASP A 49 3.06 3.00 -1.24
C ASP A 49 3.59 4.01 -0.21
N ALA A 50 3.99 5.19 -0.68
CA ALA A 50 4.54 6.24 0.17
C ALA A 50 3.47 7.05 0.94
N THR A 51 2.18 6.70 0.83
CA THR A 51 1.11 7.43 1.55
C THR A 51 1.12 7.08 3.03
N SER A 52 0.71 8.05 3.86
CA SER A 52 0.74 7.91 5.32
C SER A 52 -0.56 7.38 5.91
N HIS A 53 -1.57 7.11 5.08
CA HIS A 53 -2.90 6.68 5.49
C HIS A 53 -3.27 5.39 4.73
N PHE A 54 -4.18 4.59 5.28
CA PHE A 54 -4.44 3.24 4.77
C PHE A 54 -5.40 3.15 3.59
N GLU A 55 -5.75 4.26 2.94
CA GLU A 55 -6.79 4.26 1.90
C GLU A 55 -6.45 3.31 0.75
N THR A 56 -5.28 3.48 0.13
CA THR A 56 -4.82 2.64 -1.00
C THR A 56 -4.61 1.18 -0.60
N THR A 57 -4.18 0.94 0.64
CA THR A 57 -4.07 -0.41 1.21
C THR A 57 -5.43 -1.09 1.32
N VAL A 58 -6.44 -0.35 1.80
CA VAL A 58 -7.81 -0.88 1.96
C VAL A 58 -8.43 -1.14 0.59
N GLU A 59 -8.20 -0.26 -0.38
CA GLU A 59 -8.62 -0.49 -1.77
C GLU A 59 -8.04 -1.78 -2.35
N ASP A 60 -6.74 -2.04 -2.18
CA ASP A 60 -6.10 -3.28 -2.64
C ASP A 60 -6.70 -4.53 -1.96
N CYS A 61 -6.99 -4.44 -0.65
CA CYS A 61 -7.66 -5.51 0.08
C CYS A 61 -9.08 -5.79 -0.44
N LEU A 62 -9.86 -4.74 -0.74
CA LEU A 62 -11.23 -4.85 -1.25
C LEU A 62 -11.26 -5.41 -2.69
N GLU A 63 -10.31 -4.99 -3.52
CA GLU A 63 -10.10 -5.52 -4.88
C GLU A 63 -9.79 -7.02 -4.82
N MET A 64 -8.83 -7.41 -3.96
CA MET A 64 -8.46 -8.81 -3.79
C MET A 64 -9.63 -9.64 -3.26
N TYR A 65 -10.35 -9.16 -2.24
CA TYR A 65 -11.56 -9.83 -1.73
C TYR A 65 -12.59 -10.04 -2.85
N THR A 66 -12.85 -9.01 -3.65
CA THR A 66 -13.83 -9.09 -4.74
C THR A 66 -13.40 -10.09 -5.80
N THR A 67 -12.10 -10.12 -6.12
CA THR A 67 -11.53 -11.05 -7.12
C THR A 67 -11.62 -12.51 -6.65
N ILE A 68 -11.31 -12.77 -5.38
CA ILE A 68 -11.36 -14.11 -4.78
C ILE A 68 -12.80 -14.62 -4.66
N THR A 69 -13.70 -13.77 -4.17
CA THR A 69 -15.06 -14.19 -3.78
C THR A 69 -16.10 -14.00 -4.87
N GLY A 70 -15.79 -13.19 -5.90
CA GLY A 70 -16.74 -12.75 -6.91
C GLY A 70 -17.83 -11.81 -6.39
N LYS A 71 -17.71 -11.30 -5.15
CA LYS A 71 -18.71 -10.45 -4.50
C LYS A 71 -18.07 -9.18 -3.96
N LYS A 72 -18.76 -8.05 -4.11
CA LYS A 72 -18.36 -6.82 -3.42
C LYS A 72 -18.54 -7.01 -1.91
N LEU A 73 -17.56 -6.57 -1.12
CA LEU A 73 -17.67 -6.62 0.34
C LEU A 73 -18.79 -5.70 0.82
N GLU A 74 -19.75 -6.28 1.51
CA GLU A 74 -20.76 -5.55 2.29
C GLU A 74 -20.36 -5.61 3.76
N MET A 75 -19.99 -4.46 4.33
CA MET A 75 -19.71 -4.37 5.77
C MET A 75 -21.04 -4.27 6.53
N LYS A 76 -21.31 -5.27 7.37
CA LYS A 76 -22.51 -5.31 8.23
C LYS A 76 -22.11 -5.24 9.68
N GLY A 77 -22.89 -4.52 10.48
CA GLY A 77 -22.72 -4.52 11.92
C GLY A 77 -23.00 -5.91 12.50
N PRO A 78 -22.44 -6.25 13.68
CA PRO A 78 -22.60 -7.58 14.29
C PRO A 78 -24.06 -7.98 14.59
N ASN A 79 -25.00 -7.02 14.55
CA ASN A 79 -26.42 -7.23 14.83
C ASN A 79 -27.33 -7.02 13.61
N GLU A 80 -26.77 -6.83 12.41
CA GLU A 80 -27.56 -6.64 11.18
C GLU A 80 -27.71 -7.96 10.43
N THR A 81 -28.92 -8.52 10.44
CA THR A 81 -29.25 -9.72 9.66
C THR A 81 -29.33 -9.37 8.19
N SER A 82 -28.80 -10.23 7.32
CA SER A 82 -28.95 -10.07 5.86
C SER A 82 -30.44 -10.15 5.50
N GLN A 83 -30.96 -9.12 4.81
CA GLN A 83 -32.28 -9.18 4.16
C GLN A 83 -32.30 -10.24 3.08
#